data_AF-A0A7L4PJH5-F1
#
_entry.id   AF-A0A7L4PJH5-F1
#
_cell.length_a   1.000
_cell.length_b   1.000
_cell.length_c   1.000
_cell.angle_alpha   90.00
_cell.angle_beta   90.00
_cell.angle_gamma   90.00
#
_symmetry.space_group_name_H-M   'P 1'
#
loop_
_entity.id
_entity.type
_entity.pdbx_description
1 polymer ?
#
loop_
_entity_poly.entity_id
_entity_poly.type
_entity_poly.pdbx_seq_one_letter_code
_entity_poly.pdbx_strand_id
1 'polypeptide(L)'
;EMRKRVNSPSIASPPLNITPEEPKKGLKYAAVDVPSGVRGRMAVIGPMIDEAEAAIIARDDSCLLGCTGCARTNELSRYLIKRKGIPVLEVKYPESDAEARRFVHDIRTFLEGLK
;
A
#
# COMPACT_ATOMS: atom_id res chain seq x y z
N GLU A 1 -12.50 -24.40 17.86
CA GLU A 1 -13.05 -24.77 16.53
C GLU A 1 -12.87 -23.69 15.47
N MET A 2 -13.28 -22.43 15.73
CA MET A 2 -13.13 -21.29 14.80
C MET A 2 -11.71 -21.07 14.26
N ARG A 3 -10.67 -21.14 15.11
CA ARG A 3 -9.27 -20.98 14.68
C ARG A 3 -8.84 -22.00 13.64
N LYS A 4 -9.37 -23.24 13.68
CA LYS A 4 -9.10 -24.25 12.65
C LYS A 4 -9.75 -23.85 11.32
N ARG A 5 -11.02 -23.41 11.34
CA ARG A 5 -11.73 -22.96 10.13
C ARG A 5 -11.08 -21.74 9.46
N VAL A 6 -10.55 -20.80 10.23
CA VAL A 6 -9.84 -19.61 9.71
C VAL A 6 -8.49 -19.97 9.09
N ASN A 7 -7.78 -20.94 9.67
CA ASN A 7 -6.42 -21.30 9.27
C ASN A 7 -6.36 -22.47 8.27
N SER A 8 -7.47 -23.15 8.02
CA SER A 8 -7.57 -24.18 6.98
C SER A 8 -7.39 -23.52 5.61
N PRO A 9 -6.41 -23.94 4.79
CA PRO A 9 -6.29 -23.46 3.42
C PRO A 9 -7.50 -23.92 2.62
N SER A 10 -8.31 -22.97 2.15
CA SER A 10 -9.48 -23.23 1.31
C SER A 10 -9.63 -22.05 0.35
N ILE A 11 -10.40 -22.22 -0.73
CA ILE A 11 -10.70 -21.13 -1.66
C ILE A 11 -11.48 -19.98 -1.01
N ALA A 12 -12.21 -20.28 0.08
CA ALA A 12 -12.94 -19.28 0.86
C ALA A 12 -12.06 -18.62 1.93
N SER A 13 -10.82 -19.08 2.10
CA SER A 13 -9.91 -18.51 3.09
C SER A 13 -9.34 -17.19 2.56
N PRO A 14 -9.18 -16.17 3.42
CA PRO A 14 -8.59 -14.91 2.99
C PRO A 14 -7.15 -15.14 2.51
N PRO A 15 -6.67 -14.37 1.52
CA PRO A 15 -5.33 -14.53 0.95
C PRO A 15 -4.21 -14.26 1.97
N LEU A 16 -4.50 -13.46 3.00
CA LEU A 16 -3.60 -13.18 4.11
C LEU A 16 -4.38 -13.20 5.43
N ASN A 17 -3.96 -14.06 6.36
CA ASN A 17 -4.45 -14.09 7.73
C ASN A 17 -3.49 -13.32 8.64
N ILE A 18 -3.95 -12.22 9.22
CA ILE A 18 -3.18 -11.45 10.20
C ILE A 18 -3.35 -12.08 11.59
N THR A 19 -2.22 -12.34 12.26
CA THR A 19 -2.11 -12.82 13.64
C THR A 19 -2.20 -11.66 14.63
N PRO A 20 -2.53 -11.91 15.92
CA PRO A 20 -2.56 -10.86 16.94
C PRO A 20 -1.23 -10.14 17.17
N GLU A 21 -0.11 -10.74 16.79
CA GLU A 21 1.23 -10.18 16.95
C GLU A 21 1.59 -9.19 15.84
N GLU A 22 1.03 -9.37 14.64
CA GLU A 22 1.37 -8.54 13.48
C GLU A 22 0.97 -7.06 13.61
N PRO A 23 -0.17 -6.68 14.21
CA PRO A 23 -0.48 -5.28 14.49
C PRO A 23 0.59 -4.54 15.29
N LYS A 24 1.42 -5.25 16.08
CA LYS A 24 2.54 -4.63 16.81
C LYS A 24 3.60 -4.08 15.86
N LYS A 25 3.79 -4.68 14.68
CA LYS A 25 4.68 -4.15 13.62
C LYS A 25 4.21 -2.77 13.14
N GLY A 26 2.90 -2.54 13.13
CA GLY A 26 2.31 -1.25 12.78
C GLY A 26 2.74 -0.10 13.69
N LEU A 27 3.08 -0.38 14.96
CA LEU A 27 3.54 0.62 15.92
C LEU A 27 4.89 1.26 15.55
N LYS A 28 5.67 0.61 14.68
CA LYS A 28 6.88 1.21 14.10
C LYS A 28 6.58 2.44 13.24
N TYR A 29 5.40 2.47 12.60
CA TYR A 29 5.05 3.48 11.59
C TYR A 29 3.94 4.43 12.03
N ALA A 30 3.03 3.97 12.89
CA ALA A 30 1.90 4.72 13.38
C ALA A 30 1.80 4.62 14.91
N ALA A 31 1.68 5.77 15.59
CA ALA A 31 1.60 5.83 17.04
C ALA A 31 0.33 5.14 17.58
N VAL A 32 0.34 4.83 18.88
CA VAL A 32 -0.71 4.02 19.54
C VAL A 32 -2.09 4.70 19.55
N ASP A 33 -2.12 6.02 19.47
CA ASP A 33 -3.30 6.88 19.43
C ASP A 33 -3.92 7.00 18.03
N VAL A 34 -3.18 6.66 16.97
CA VAL A 34 -3.68 6.65 15.58
C VAL A 34 -4.75 5.56 15.42
N PRO A 35 -5.87 5.76 14.70
CA PRO A 35 -6.94 4.77 14.58
C PRO A 35 -6.47 3.35 14.23
N SER A 36 -7.08 2.34 14.85
CA SER A 36 -6.70 0.93 14.71
C SER A 36 -6.65 0.44 13.25
N GLY A 37 -7.54 0.95 12.39
CA GLY A 37 -7.55 0.64 10.97
C GLY A 37 -6.29 1.12 10.22
N VAL A 38 -5.71 2.25 10.61
CA VAL A 38 -4.44 2.75 10.03
C VAL A 38 -3.29 1.88 10.52
N ARG A 39 -3.21 1.61 11.83
CA ARG A 39 -2.15 0.78 12.41
C ARG A 39 -2.14 -0.64 11.83
N GLY A 40 -3.32 -1.24 11.68
CA GLY A 40 -3.49 -2.57 11.08
C GLY A 40 -3.01 -2.61 9.63
N ARG A 41 -3.28 -1.57 8.82
CA ARG A 41 -2.76 -1.48 7.46
C ARG A 41 -1.26 -1.26 7.43
N MET A 42 -0.73 -0.41 8.31
CA MET A 42 0.71 -0.15 8.41
C MET A 42 1.49 -1.38 8.89
N ALA A 43 0.87 -2.31 9.60
CA ALA A 43 1.49 -3.60 9.92
C ALA A 43 1.80 -4.44 8.67
N VAL A 44 1.07 -4.23 7.57
CA VAL A 44 1.26 -4.92 6.29
C VAL A 44 2.05 -4.05 5.30
N ILE A 45 1.62 -2.80 5.10
CA ILE A 45 2.19 -1.88 4.10
C ILE A 45 3.58 -1.38 4.54
N GLY A 46 3.78 -1.13 5.83
CA GLY A 46 5.04 -0.59 6.35
C GLY A 46 6.25 -1.47 6.00
N PRO A 47 6.23 -2.78 6.29
CA PRO A 47 7.30 -3.69 5.86
C PRO A 47 7.55 -3.68 4.36
N MET A 48 6.50 -3.62 3.53
CA MET A 48 6.66 -3.52 2.08
C MET A 48 7.36 -2.22 1.67
N ILE A 49 7.07 -1.10 2.34
CA ILE A 49 7.77 0.17 2.11
C ILE A 49 9.25 0.04 2.53
N ASP A 50 9.55 -0.63 3.64
CA ASP A 50 10.93 -0.86 4.11
C ASP A 50 11.74 -1.75 3.15
N GLU A 51 11.09 -2.68 2.44
CA GLU A 51 11.73 -3.56 1.46
C GLU A 51 11.81 -2.94 0.05
N ALA A 52 10.95 -1.98 -0.29
CA ALA A 52 10.87 -1.42 -1.64
C ALA A 52 12.16 -0.71 -2.11
N GLU A 53 12.68 -1.07 -3.28
CA GLU A 53 13.86 -0.41 -3.88
C GLU A 53 13.50 0.73 -4.83
N ALA A 54 12.25 0.78 -5.29
CA ALA A 54 11.67 1.85 -6.09
C ALA A 54 10.15 1.91 -5.83
N ALA A 55 9.50 3.03 -6.17
CA ALA A 55 8.06 3.17 -6.01
C ALA A 55 7.40 3.89 -7.18
N ILE A 56 6.18 3.48 -7.52
CA ILE A 56 5.29 4.18 -8.45
C ILE A 56 4.07 4.64 -7.65
N ILE A 57 3.79 5.94 -7.66
CA ILE A 57 2.65 6.54 -6.96
C ILE A 57 1.65 7.04 -7.99
N ALA A 58 0.53 6.33 -8.12
CA ALA A 58 -0.64 6.81 -8.83
C ALA A 58 -1.40 7.83 -7.97
N ARG A 59 -1.64 9.02 -8.53
CA ARG A 59 -2.42 10.10 -7.91
C ARG A 59 -3.78 10.25 -8.58
N ASP A 60 -4.69 10.89 -7.87
CA ASP A 60 -6.00 11.31 -8.39
C ASP A 60 -6.81 10.15 -8.98
N ASP A 61 -6.76 8.98 -8.32
CA ASP A 61 -7.77 7.98 -8.57
C ASP A 61 -9.14 8.55 -8.15
N SER A 62 -10.16 8.30 -8.98
CA SER A 62 -11.53 8.74 -8.70
C SER A 62 -12.23 7.84 -7.65
N CYS A 63 -11.45 7.07 -6.87
CA CYS A 63 -11.99 6.13 -5.91
C CYS A 63 -12.40 6.85 -4.63
N LEU A 64 -13.67 7.24 -4.56
CA LEU A 64 -14.28 7.82 -3.36
C LEU A 64 -14.68 6.77 -2.31
N LEU A 65 -14.27 5.51 -2.49
CA LEU A 65 -14.60 4.41 -1.59
C LEU A 65 -13.56 4.30 -0.47
N GLY A 66 -13.96 4.56 0.76
CA GLY A 66 -13.12 4.35 1.93
C GLY A 66 -13.46 5.28 3.08
N CYS A 67 -13.05 4.91 4.30
CA CYS A 67 -13.15 5.79 5.46
C CYS A 67 -11.94 6.74 5.52
N THR A 68 -12.00 7.75 6.40
CA THR A 68 -10.89 8.66 6.67
C THR A 68 -9.59 7.92 7.04
N GLY A 69 -9.69 6.75 7.69
CA GLY A 69 -8.52 5.91 7.99
C GLY A 69 -7.82 5.38 6.72
N CYS A 70 -8.56 5.12 5.65
CA CYS A 70 -7.97 4.77 4.36
C CYS A 70 -7.12 5.91 3.82
N ALA A 71 -7.70 7.11 3.77
CA ALA A 71 -7.02 8.30 3.26
C ALA A 71 -5.75 8.62 4.07
N ARG A 72 -5.82 8.54 5.41
CA ARG A 72 -4.65 8.76 6.29
C ARG A 72 -3.57 7.70 6.12
N THR A 73 -3.95 6.46 5.85
CA THR A 73 -2.95 5.41 5.54
C THR A 73 -2.23 5.75 4.24
N ASN A 74 -2.96 6.11 3.17
CA ASN A 74 -2.36 6.47 1.89
C ASN A 74 -1.42 7.67 2.02
N GLU A 75 -1.82 8.69 2.78
CA GLU A 75 -1.01 9.87 3.07
C GLU A 75 0.30 9.49 3.80
N LEU A 76 0.19 8.69 4.88
CA LEU A 76 1.35 8.21 5.62
C LEU A 76 2.28 7.35 4.76
N SER A 77 1.73 6.43 3.96
CA SER A 77 2.51 5.57 3.06
C SER A 77 3.29 6.41 2.03
N ARG A 78 2.65 7.40 1.39
CA ARG A 78 3.31 8.31 0.45
C ARG A 78 4.43 9.10 1.13
N TYR A 79 4.18 9.58 2.35
CA TYR A 79 5.20 10.29 3.14
C TYR A 79 6.43 9.40 3.43
N LEU A 80 6.21 8.17 3.88
CA LEU A 80 7.29 7.23 4.20
C LEU A 80 8.10 6.85 2.96
N ILE A 81 7.44 6.58 1.83
CA ILE A 81 8.10 6.30 0.54
C ILE A 81 9.01 7.46 0.14
N LYS A 82 8.49 8.71 0.18
CA LYS A 82 9.27 9.91 -0.18
C LYS A 82 10.46 10.13 0.75
N ARG A 83 10.31 9.83 2.04
CA ARG A 83 11.40 9.91 3.03
C ARG A 83 12.47 8.84 2.87
N LYS A 84 12.15 7.71 2.23
CA LYS A 84 13.10 6.60 2.09
C LYS A 84 14.27 6.92 1.15
N GLY A 85 14.10 7.85 0.22
CA GLY A 85 15.16 8.22 -0.72
C GLY A 85 15.38 7.21 -1.86
N ILE A 86 14.39 6.35 -2.13
CA ILE A 86 14.38 5.47 -3.29
C ILE A 86 13.89 6.21 -4.54
N PRO A 87 14.18 5.73 -5.76
CA PRO A 87 13.57 6.24 -6.98
C PRO A 87 12.05 6.19 -6.92
N VAL A 88 11.40 7.31 -7.26
CA VAL A 88 9.93 7.42 -7.26
C VAL A 88 9.45 8.00 -8.58
N LEU A 89 8.49 7.31 -9.21
CA LEU A 89 7.69 7.86 -10.31
C LEU A 89 6.31 8.27 -9.77
N GLU A 90 5.90 9.52 -9.99
CA GLU A 90 4.53 9.96 -9.74
C GLU A 90 3.78 10.11 -11.06
N VAL A 91 2.62 9.47 -11.17
CA VAL A 91 1.75 9.50 -12.36
C VAL A 91 0.31 9.81 -11.97
N LYS A 92 -0.41 10.55 -12.81
CA LYS A 92 -1.87 10.72 -12.64
C LYS A 92 -2.58 9.47 -13.12
N TYR A 93 -3.60 9.00 -12.40
CA TYR A 93 -4.46 7.93 -12.85
C TYR A 93 -5.16 8.34 -14.17
N PRO A 94 -5.13 7.50 -15.22
CA PRO A 94 -5.63 7.88 -16.54
C PRO A 94 -7.16 7.88 -16.59
N GLU A 95 -7.73 8.87 -17.29
CA GLU A 95 -9.18 9.04 -17.48
C GLU A 95 -9.59 8.87 -18.96
N SER A 96 -8.64 8.57 -19.85
CA SER A 96 -8.87 8.28 -21.27
C SER A 96 -7.86 7.27 -21.84
N ASP A 97 -8.18 6.67 -22.98
CA ASP A 97 -7.28 5.73 -23.68
C ASP A 97 -5.92 6.34 -24.02
N ALA A 98 -5.91 7.61 -24.44
CA ALA A 98 -4.67 8.32 -24.74
C ALA A 98 -3.82 8.54 -23.48
N GLU A 99 -4.46 8.87 -22.35
CA GLU A 99 -3.78 8.96 -21.06
C GLU A 99 -3.29 7.60 -20.56
N ALA A 100 -4.07 6.54 -20.75
CA ALA A 100 -3.68 5.19 -20.34
C ALA A 100 -2.43 4.71 -21.09
N ARG A 101 -2.32 5.02 -22.40
CA ARG A 101 -1.11 4.74 -23.18
C ARG A 101 0.11 5.48 -22.64
N ARG A 102 -0.04 6.75 -22.26
CA ARG A 102 1.03 7.55 -21.63
C ARG A 102 1.40 7.01 -20.25
N PHE A 103 0.42 6.69 -19.43
CA PHE A 103 0.60 6.12 -18.10
C PHE A 103 1.45 4.84 -18.14
N VAL A 104 1.12 3.91 -19.03
CA VAL A 104 1.89 2.66 -19.20
C VAL A 104 3.28 2.93 -19.77
N HIS A 105 3.41 3.85 -20.73
CA HIS A 105 4.69 4.23 -21.31
C HIS A 105 5.65 4.82 -20.26
N ASP A 106 5.16 5.72 -19.40
CA ASP A 106 5.96 6.38 -18.37
C ASP A 106 6.42 5.38 -17.31
N ILE A 107 5.53 4.47 -16.90
CA ILE A 107 5.89 3.35 -16.02
C ILE A 107 6.96 2.48 -16.66
N ARG A 108 6.81 2.09 -17.92
CA ARG A 108 7.80 1.28 -18.63
C ARG A 108 9.16 1.97 -18.67
N THR A 109 9.18 3.25 -19.06
CA THR A 109 10.41 4.05 -19.16
C THR A 109 11.11 4.16 -17.81
N PHE A 110 10.34 4.36 -16.74
CA PHE A 110 10.89 4.38 -15.38
C PHE A 110 11.51 3.03 -15.02
N LEU A 111 10.81 1.93 -15.24
CA LEU A 111 11.31 0.59 -14.93
C LEU A 111 12.56 0.22 -15.75
N GLU A 112 12.63 0.57 -17.04
CA GLU A 112 13.83 0.37 -17.87
C GLU A 112 15.02 1.23 -17.43
N GLY A 113 14.77 2.34 -16.73
CA GLY A 113 15.79 3.22 -16.16
C GLY A 113 16.32 2.77 -14.78
N LEU A 114 15.64 1.85 -14.10
CA LEU A 114 16.12 1.23 -12.86
C LEU A 114 17.18 0.18 -13.23
N LYS A 115 18.43 0.42 -12.83
CA LYS A 115 19.55 -0.51 -13.02
C LYS A 115 19.75 -1.40 -11.82
#